data_AF-A0A8H6CG65-F1
#
_entry.id   AF-A0A8H6CG65-F1
#
_cell.length_a   1.000
_cell.length_b   1.000
_cell.length_c   1.000
_cell.angle_alpha   90.00
_cell.angle_beta   90.00
_cell.angle_gamma   90.00
#
_symmetry.space_group_name_H-M   'P 1'
#
loop_
_entity.id
_entity.type
_entity.pdbx_description
1 polymer ?
#
loop_
_entity_poly.entity_id
_entity_poly.type
_entity_poly.pdbx_seq_one_letter_code
_entity_poly.pdbx_strand_id
1 'polypeptide(L)'
;MVMNHVLLRQKHYSKVYTDIAAVRNVAPHPIILKVILETSQLSPREIIAGCKIAEAAGADYVKTSTGFNGQGATQENVRLMKSVVGDTIKVKASGGVKTVNECVVMMEAGAERIGTSNGVWIMDEAKGLLEQVTHAAATGELKGQRPASSLTRMFSSS
;
A
#
# COMPACT_ATOMS: atom_id res chain seq x y z
N MET A 1 -0.60 1.17 14.42
CA MET A 1 -1.86 1.04 15.17
C MET A 1 -3.00 0.66 14.22
N VAL A 2 -4.15 0.25 14.75
CA VAL A 2 -5.40 0.05 13.99
C VAL A 2 -6.37 1.16 14.40
N MET A 3 -6.97 1.84 13.42
CA MET A 3 -7.98 2.86 13.66
C MET A 3 -9.24 2.23 14.23
N ASN A 4 -9.90 2.92 15.17
CA ASN A 4 -11.27 2.59 15.55
C ASN A 4 -12.25 2.92 14.42
N HIS A 5 -12.34 2.03 13.44
CA HIS A 5 -13.19 2.16 12.26
C HIS A 5 -14.69 2.18 12.60
N VAL A 6 -15.11 1.60 13.75
CA VAL A 6 -16.50 1.68 14.23
C VAL A 6 -16.87 3.14 14.55
N LEU A 7 -16.01 3.84 15.29
CA LEU A 7 -16.20 5.28 15.58
C LEU A 7 -16.15 6.13 14.31
N LEU A 8 -15.29 5.77 13.34
CA LEU A 8 -15.23 6.45 12.05
C LEU A 8 -16.57 6.36 11.29
N ARG A 9 -17.15 5.15 11.21
CA ARG A 9 -18.45 4.90 10.55
C ARG A 9 -19.60 5.64 11.24
N GLN A 10 -19.53 5.79 12.57
CA GLN A 10 -20.46 6.59 13.37
C GLN A 10 -20.19 8.11 13.29
N LYS A 11 -19.22 8.54 12.48
CA LYS A 11 -18.82 9.95 12.29
C LYS A 11 -18.31 10.63 13.56
N HIS A 12 -17.82 9.86 14.54
CA HIS A 12 -17.19 10.37 15.74
C HIS A 12 -15.72 10.79 15.47
N TYR A 13 -15.52 11.67 14.49
CA TYR A 13 -14.20 12.00 13.94
C TYR A 13 -13.22 12.56 14.98
N SER A 14 -13.70 13.40 15.91
CA SER A 14 -12.86 13.93 16.99
C SER A 14 -12.29 12.80 17.87
N LYS A 15 -13.08 11.75 18.17
CA LYS A 15 -12.60 10.61 18.97
C LYS A 15 -11.55 9.81 18.20
N VAL A 16 -11.76 9.60 16.89
CA VAL A 16 -10.80 8.91 16.02
C VAL A 16 -9.49 9.70 15.92
N TYR A 17 -9.56 11.01 15.77
CA TYR A 17 -8.39 11.89 15.76
C TYR A 17 -7.61 11.78 17.09
N THR A 18 -8.30 11.93 18.22
CA THR A 18 -7.67 11.88 19.55
C THR A 18 -6.99 10.54 19.81
N ASP A 19 -7.60 9.43 19.38
CA ASP A 19 -7.01 8.09 19.49
C ASP A 19 -5.67 7.98 18.73
N ILE A 20 -5.63 8.44 17.48
CA ILE A 20 -4.40 8.42 16.67
C ILE A 20 -3.36 9.40 17.22
N ALA A 21 -3.78 10.62 17.60
CA ALA A 21 -2.90 11.64 18.13
C ALA A 21 -2.26 11.21 19.46
N ALA A 22 -2.99 10.49 20.32
CA ALA A 22 -2.44 9.92 21.55
C ALA A 22 -1.29 8.95 21.25
N VAL A 23 -1.44 8.09 20.24
CA VAL A 23 -0.36 7.19 19.79
C VAL A 23 0.81 7.98 19.20
N ARG A 24 0.56 9.03 18.41
CA ARG A 24 1.62 9.91 17.89
C ARG A 24 2.43 10.57 18.99
N ASN A 25 1.77 11.04 20.07
CA ASN A 25 2.39 11.77 21.17
C ASN A 25 3.39 10.91 21.97
N VAL A 26 3.05 9.65 22.25
CA VAL A 26 3.99 8.69 22.90
C VAL A 26 4.98 8.09 21.90
N ALA A 27 4.57 8.12 20.64
CA ALA A 27 5.21 7.76 19.41
C ALA A 27 6.10 8.79 18.70
N PRO A 28 6.82 9.79 19.25
CA PRO A 28 7.26 10.96 18.47
C PRO A 28 8.25 10.61 17.35
N HIS A 29 8.43 11.53 16.40
CA HIS A 29 9.44 11.36 15.35
C HIS A 29 10.82 11.10 15.99
N PRO A 30 11.67 10.24 15.39
CA PRO A 30 11.58 9.66 14.03
C PRO A 30 10.79 8.35 13.91
N ILE A 31 10.01 7.95 14.93
CA ILE A 31 9.27 6.68 14.89
C ILE A 31 8.17 6.76 13.81
N ILE A 32 8.18 5.82 12.84
CA ILE A 32 7.21 5.81 11.74
C ILE A 32 5.87 5.22 12.20
N LEU A 33 4.87 6.09 12.35
CA LEU A 33 3.50 5.73 12.69
C LEU A 33 2.70 5.34 11.44
N LYS A 34 2.13 4.14 11.46
CA LYS A 34 1.25 3.63 10.40
C LYS A 34 -0.13 3.38 10.97
N VAL A 35 -1.16 3.92 10.33
CA VAL A 35 -2.56 3.78 10.74
C VAL A 35 -3.27 2.82 9.78
N ILE A 36 -3.69 1.66 10.30
CA ILE A 36 -4.50 0.70 9.54
C ILE A 36 -5.95 1.16 9.56
N LEU A 37 -6.55 1.38 8.38
CA LEU A 37 -7.94 1.79 8.26
C LEU A 37 -8.93 0.63 8.35
N GLU A 38 -8.50 -0.58 7.96
CA GLU A 38 -9.36 -1.75 7.74
C GLU A 38 -10.40 -1.50 6.64
N THR A 39 -9.91 -1.28 5.41
CA THR A 39 -10.71 -0.85 4.26
C THR A 39 -11.84 -1.80 3.89
N SER A 40 -11.79 -3.08 4.26
CA SER A 40 -12.88 -4.04 4.04
C SER A 40 -14.16 -3.69 4.78
N GLN A 41 -14.08 -2.84 5.82
CA GLN A 41 -15.19 -2.43 6.66
C GLN A 41 -15.72 -1.03 6.31
N LEU A 42 -15.12 -0.36 5.33
CA LEU A 42 -15.31 1.06 5.06
C LEU A 42 -15.80 1.28 3.63
N SER A 43 -16.75 2.21 3.49
CA SER A 43 -17.11 2.78 2.19
C SER A 43 -16.01 3.72 1.68
N PRO A 44 -15.98 4.03 0.38
CA PRO A 44 -15.01 4.99 -0.17
C PRO A 44 -15.01 6.36 0.54
N ARG A 45 -16.18 6.85 0.96
CA ARG A 45 -16.30 8.11 1.72
C ARG A 45 -15.64 8.02 3.09
N GLU A 46 -15.76 6.88 3.76
CA GLU A 46 -15.15 6.65 5.06
C GLU A 46 -13.63 6.44 4.93
N ILE A 47 -13.15 5.81 3.85
CA ILE A 47 -11.71 5.72 3.55
C ILE A 47 -11.12 7.12 3.39
N ILE A 48 -11.77 8.01 2.63
CA ILE A 48 -11.34 9.41 2.48
C ILE A 48 -11.24 10.10 3.85
N ALA A 49 -12.29 9.98 4.68
CA ALA A 49 -12.31 10.58 6.02
C ALA A 49 -11.19 10.01 6.91
N GLY A 50 -11.00 8.69 6.90
CA GLY A 50 -9.96 8.02 7.67
C GLY A 50 -8.56 8.46 7.27
N CYS A 51 -8.29 8.58 5.96
CA CYS A 51 -7.03 9.12 5.44
C CYS A 51 -6.77 10.55 5.95
N LYS A 52 -7.74 11.44 5.85
CA LYS A 52 -7.59 12.84 6.28
C LYS A 52 -7.41 12.99 7.80
N ILE A 53 -8.11 12.17 8.58
CA ILE A 53 -7.95 12.18 10.04
C ILE A 53 -6.56 11.65 10.42
N ALA A 54 -6.08 10.57 9.78
CA ALA A 54 -4.75 10.03 10.04
C ALA A 54 -3.64 11.02 9.65
N GLU A 55 -3.76 11.67 8.49
CA GLU A 55 -2.86 12.75 8.03
C GLU A 55 -2.82 13.89 9.05
N ALA A 56 -3.98 14.41 9.46
CA ALA A 56 -4.07 15.50 10.43
C ALA A 56 -3.49 15.13 11.80
N ALA A 57 -3.60 13.86 12.22
CA ALA A 57 -3.06 13.37 13.49
C ALA A 57 -1.54 13.08 13.44
N GLY A 58 -0.87 13.33 12.31
CA GLY A 58 0.58 13.18 12.17
C GLY A 58 1.05 11.74 11.90
N ALA A 59 0.21 10.91 11.27
CA ALA A 59 0.64 9.60 10.79
C ALA A 59 1.61 9.73 9.61
N ASP A 60 2.57 8.82 9.50
CA ASP A 60 3.51 8.78 8.37
C ASP A 60 2.99 7.92 7.21
N TYR A 61 2.13 6.94 7.55
CA TYR A 61 1.49 6.06 6.59
C TYR A 61 0.02 5.82 6.92
N VAL A 62 -0.79 5.71 5.89
CA VAL A 62 -2.06 4.98 5.93
C VAL A 62 -1.85 3.57 5.39
N LYS A 63 -2.47 2.57 6.03
CA LYS A 63 -2.37 1.16 5.70
C LYS A 63 -3.75 0.57 5.44
N THR A 64 -3.90 -0.25 4.40
CA THR A 64 -5.21 -0.79 3.97
C THR A 64 -5.86 -1.67 5.04
N SER A 65 -5.25 -2.83 5.35
CA SER A 65 -5.92 -3.90 6.10
C SER A 65 -5.02 -4.53 7.18
N THR A 66 -5.64 -5.15 8.18
CA THR A 66 -4.91 -5.95 9.18
C THR A 66 -4.49 -7.31 8.62
N GLY A 67 -5.30 -7.88 7.72
CA GLY A 67 -5.18 -9.25 7.23
C GLY A 67 -6.04 -10.25 8.01
N PHE A 68 -6.84 -9.80 8.99
CA PHE A 68 -7.66 -10.66 9.84
C PHE A 68 -9.17 -10.47 9.67
N ASN A 69 -9.61 -9.40 9.00
CA ASN A 69 -11.04 -9.10 8.84
C ASN A 69 -11.40 -8.71 7.40
N GLY A 70 -12.11 -9.59 6.70
CA GLY A 70 -12.58 -9.36 5.34
C GLY A 70 -11.47 -9.30 4.28
N GLN A 71 -11.75 -8.60 3.18
CA GLN A 71 -10.83 -8.47 2.05
C GLN A 71 -9.56 -7.69 2.41
N GLY A 72 -8.44 -8.08 1.80
CA GLY A 72 -7.15 -7.39 1.92
C GLY A 72 -7.06 -6.08 1.12
N ALA A 73 -5.85 -5.75 0.66
CA ALA A 73 -5.63 -4.61 -0.22
C ALA A 73 -6.26 -4.83 -1.60
N THR A 74 -6.93 -3.82 -2.13
CA THR A 74 -7.40 -3.78 -3.51
C THR A 74 -6.75 -2.61 -4.25
N GLN A 75 -6.61 -2.72 -5.56
CA GLN A 75 -6.00 -1.66 -6.38
C GLN A 75 -6.79 -0.35 -6.25
N GLU A 76 -8.12 -0.44 -6.22
CA GLU A 76 -9.04 0.69 -6.11
C GLU A 76 -8.85 1.43 -4.78
N ASN A 77 -8.77 0.69 -3.67
CA ASN A 77 -8.60 1.30 -2.35
C ASN A 77 -7.22 1.94 -2.21
N VAL A 78 -6.16 1.30 -2.73
CA VAL A 78 -4.81 1.90 -2.72
C VAL A 78 -4.79 3.19 -3.54
N ARG A 79 -5.37 3.18 -4.74
CA ARG A 79 -5.46 4.36 -5.61
C ARG A 79 -6.26 5.49 -4.97
N LEU A 80 -7.39 5.16 -4.33
CA LEU A 80 -8.19 6.12 -3.58
C LEU A 80 -7.42 6.71 -2.40
N MET A 81 -6.74 5.87 -1.61
CA MET A 81 -5.93 6.37 -0.49
C MET A 81 -4.83 7.31 -0.99
N LYS A 82 -4.09 6.94 -2.06
CA LYS A 82 -3.03 7.77 -2.62
C LYS A 82 -3.57 9.09 -3.17
N SER A 83 -4.71 9.10 -3.85
CA SER A 83 -5.30 10.34 -4.37
C SER A 83 -5.73 11.30 -3.26
N VAL A 84 -6.07 10.78 -2.07
CA VAL A 84 -6.47 11.59 -0.91
C VAL A 84 -5.25 12.16 -0.17
N VAL A 85 -4.22 11.34 0.07
CA VAL A 85 -3.06 11.75 0.88
C VAL A 85 -1.97 12.45 0.06
N GLY A 86 -1.99 12.32 -1.27
CA GLY A 86 -0.96 12.89 -2.14
C GLY A 86 0.44 12.47 -1.70
N ASP A 87 1.32 13.45 -1.54
CA ASP A 87 2.70 13.24 -1.07
C ASP A 87 2.91 13.65 0.39
N THR A 88 1.85 14.04 1.11
CA THR A 88 1.95 14.42 2.52
C THR A 88 2.32 13.22 3.39
N ILE A 89 1.65 12.08 3.17
CA ILE A 89 1.89 10.82 3.87
C ILE A 89 1.83 9.65 2.88
N LYS A 90 2.46 8.53 3.23
CA LYS A 90 2.63 7.39 2.32
C LYS A 90 1.52 6.36 2.46
N VAL A 91 1.37 5.49 1.46
CA VAL A 91 0.40 4.39 1.44
C VAL A 91 1.11 3.05 1.58
N LYS A 92 0.58 2.20 2.48
CA LYS A 92 1.00 0.80 2.63
C LYS A 92 -0.13 -0.14 2.23
N ALA A 93 0.07 -0.91 1.17
CA ALA A 93 -0.83 -2.01 0.79
C ALA A 93 -0.50 -3.27 1.59
N SER A 94 -1.50 -3.89 2.20
CA SER A 94 -1.33 -5.16 2.91
C SER A 94 -2.60 -5.98 3.01
N GLY A 95 -2.42 -7.29 3.13
CA GLY A 95 -3.49 -8.28 3.11
C GLY A 95 -3.68 -8.81 1.69
N GLY A 96 -3.36 -10.09 1.48
CA GLY A 96 -3.61 -10.76 0.21
C GLY A 96 -2.58 -10.57 -0.91
N VAL A 97 -1.53 -9.76 -0.74
CA VAL A 97 -0.46 -9.58 -1.74
C VAL A 97 0.54 -10.74 -1.64
N LYS A 98 0.57 -11.64 -2.62
CA LYS A 98 1.32 -12.92 -2.56
C LYS A 98 2.32 -13.14 -3.69
N THR A 99 2.20 -12.41 -4.79
CA THR A 99 3.00 -12.56 -6.01
C THR A 99 3.71 -11.27 -6.41
N VAL A 100 4.72 -11.36 -7.29
CA VAL A 100 5.38 -10.17 -7.85
C VAL A 100 4.40 -9.28 -8.61
N ASN A 101 3.52 -9.89 -9.41
CA ASN A 101 2.53 -9.13 -10.19
C ASN A 101 1.59 -8.33 -9.30
N GLU A 102 1.09 -8.90 -8.20
CA GLU A 102 0.25 -8.17 -7.25
C GLU A 102 1.01 -7.03 -6.56
N CYS A 103 2.30 -7.21 -6.25
CA CYS A 103 3.15 -6.13 -5.74
C CYS A 103 3.22 -4.97 -6.74
N VAL A 104 3.48 -5.26 -8.02
CA VAL A 104 3.57 -4.26 -9.08
C VAL A 104 2.25 -3.50 -9.21
N VAL A 105 1.12 -4.22 -9.27
CA VAL A 105 -0.22 -3.61 -9.36
C VAL A 105 -0.49 -2.64 -8.21
N MET A 106 -0.08 -2.98 -6.99
CA MET A 106 -0.25 -2.11 -5.82
C MET A 106 0.69 -0.90 -5.84
N MET A 107 1.94 -1.08 -6.31
CA MET A 107 2.90 0.01 -6.48
C MET A 107 2.43 0.99 -7.55
N GLU A 108 1.92 0.51 -8.69
CA GLU A 108 1.34 1.35 -9.75
C GLU A 108 0.06 2.08 -9.29
N ALA A 109 -0.68 1.50 -8.36
CA ALA A 109 -1.81 2.17 -7.71
C ALA A 109 -1.38 3.26 -6.72
N GLY A 110 -0.09 3.33 -6.36
CA GLY A 110 0.48 4.38 -5.52
C GLY A 110 0.96 3.92 -4.15
N ALA A 111 1.04 2.61 -3.86
CA ALA A 111 1.61 2.14 -2.60
C ALA A 111 3.15 2.26 -2.59
N GLU A 112 3.71 2.98 -1.62
CA GLU A 112 5.17 3.01 -1.39
C GLU A 112 5.67 1.91 -0.44
N ARG A 113 4.76 1.07 0.09
CA ARG A 113 5.14 -0.09 0.90
C ARG A 113 4.17 -1.24 0.72
N ILE A 114 4.71 -2.45 0.62
CA ILE A 114 3.94 -3.69 0.65
C ILE A 114 4.09 -4.37 2.03
N GLY A 115 2.99 -4.88 2.58
CA GLY A 115 2.96 -5.76 3.73
C GLY A 115 2.47 -7.15 3.35
N THR A 116 3.36 -8.13 3.41
CA THR A 116 3.09 -9.52 3.02
C THR A 116 3.91 -10.50 3.86
N SER A 117 3.39 -11.70 4.09
CA SER A 117 4.11 -12.85 4.64
C SER A 117 4.88 -13.63 3.57
N ASN A 118 4.58 -13.40 2.29
CA ASN A 118 5.17 -14.12 1.16
C ASN A 118 6.44 -13.45 0.63
N GLY A 119 7.09 -12.61 1.43
CA GLY A 119 8.20 -11.77 0.97
C GLY A 119 9.34 -12.56 0.32
N VAL A 120 9.75 -13.67 0.92
CA VAL A 120 10.84 -14.51 0.37
C VAL A 120 10.49 -15.05 -1.02
N TRP A 121 9.30 -15.64 -1.16
CA TRP A 121 8.81 -16.19 -2.43
C TRP A 121 8.69 -15.13 -3.52
N ILE A 122 8.17 -13.95 -3.18
CA ILE A 122 8.07 -12.81 -4.11
C ILE A 122 9.45 -12.38 -4.58
N MET A 123 10.45 -12.33 -3.68
CA MET A 123 11.80 -11.95 -4.06
C MET A 123 12.48 -13.00 -4.94
N ASP A 124 12.24 -14.29 -4.70
CA ASP A 124 12.81 -15.35 -5.54
C ASP A 124 12.13 -15.40 -6.92
N GLU A 125 10.81 -15.22 -6.99
CA GLU A 125 10.07 -15.03 -8.26
C GLU A 125 10.64 -13.82 -9.02
N ALA A 126 10.87 -12.70 -8.35
CA ALA A 126 11.40 -11.48 -8.97
C ALA A 126 12.82 -11.67 -9.52
N LYS A 127 13.69 -12.42 -8.83
CA LYS A 127 15.03 -12.76 -9.33
C LYS A 127 14.95 -13.60 -10.61
N GLY A 128 14.11 -14.64 -10.61
CA GLY A 128 13.93 -15.48 -11.80
C GLY A 128 13.42 -14.70 -13.00
N LEU A 129 12.47 -13.77 -12.79
CA LEU A 129 11.98 -12.88 -13.84
C LEU A 129 13.08 -11.94 -14.35
N LEU A 130 13.91 -11.39 -13.46
CA LEU A 130 15.04 -10.55 -13.84
C LEU A 130 16.06 -11.31 -14.69
N GLU A 131 16.43 -12.53 -14.29
CA GLU A 131 17.35 -13.40 -15.05
C GLU A 131 16.84 -13.74 -16.45
N GLN A 132 15.52 -13.98 -16.60
CA GLN A 132 14.90 -14.21 -17.90
C GLN A 132 14.98 -12.97 -18.80
N VAL A 133 14.69 -11.78 -18.24
CA VAL A 133 14.74 -10.52 -18.99
C VAL A 133 16.17 -10.18 -19.41
N THR A 134 17.16 -10.37 -18.53
CA THR A 134 18.57 -10.12 -18.87
C THR A 134 19.07 -11.08 -19.93
N HIS A 135 18.69 -12.36 -19.86
CA HIS A 135 19.06 -13.34 -20.88
C HIS A 135 18.45 -13.00 -22.25
N ALA A 136 17.14 -12.69 -22.31
CA ALA A 136 16.47 -12.30 -23.55
C ALA A 136 17.01 -11.00 -24.17
N ALA A 137 17.48 -10.07 -23.33
CA ALA A 137 18.17 -8.86 -23.78
C ALA A 137 19.53 -9.17 -24.40
N ALA A 138 20.30 -10.09 -23.79
CA ALA A 138 21.62 -10.49 -24.26
C ALA A 138 21.57 -11.31 -25.56
N THR A 139 20.52 -12.12 -25.78
CA THR A 139 20.33 -12.93 -27.00
C THR A 139 19.70 -12.16 -28.16
N GLY A 140 19.26 -10.92 -27.93
CA GLY A 140 18.65 -10.07 -28.97
C GLY A 140 17.19 -10.38 -29.27
N GLU A 141 16.54 -11.25 -28.50
CA GLU A 141 15.13 -11.65 -28.68
C GLU A 141 14.15 -10.50 -28.36
N LEU A 142 14.59 -9.47 -27.63
CA LEU A 142 13.79 -8.28 -27.33
C LEU A 142 13.78 -7.21 -28.44
N LYS A 143 14.55 -7.37 -29.54
CA LYS A 143 14.54 -6.39 -30.64
C LYS A 143 13.20 -6.43 -31.39
N GLY A 144 12.32 -5.47 -31.06
CA GLY A 144 11.11 -5.16 -31.83
C GLY A 144 9.78 -5.40 -31.11
N GLN A 145 9.78 -5.94 -29.89
CA GLN A 145 8.57 -6.09 -29.09
C GLN A 145 8.48 -4.96 -28.07
N ARG A 146 7.38 -4.17 -28.11
CA ARG A 146 7.05 -3.30 -26.95
C ARG A 146 6.87 -4.23 -25.74
N PRO A 147 7.48 -3.93 -24.58
CA PRO A 147 7.27 -4.74 -23.39
C PRO A 147 5.77 -4.80 -23.08
N ALA A 148 5.23 -6.04 -23.09
CA ALA A 148 3.79 -6.29 -23.07
C ALA A 148 3.17 -6.05 -21.68
N SER A 149 3.97 -5.98 -20.62
CA SER A 149 3.50 -5.83 -19.24
C SER A 149 4.28 -4.78 -18.46
N SER A 150 3.65 -4.23 -17.42
CA SER A 150 4.28 -3.30 -16.47
C SER A 150 5.53 -3.87 -15.79
N LEU A 151 5.52 -5.18 -15.58
CA LEU A 151 6.60 -5.98 -15.01
C LEU A 151 7.92 -5.83 -15.77
N THR A 152 7.90 -5.87 -17.11
CA THR A 152 9.12 -5.71 -17.93
C THR A 152 9.67 -4.27 -17.90
N ARG A 153 8.82 -3.25 -17.71
CA ARG A 153 9.29 -1.85 -17.59
C ARG A 153 10.04 -1.59 -16.29
N MET A 154 9.64 -2.26 -15.22
CA MET A 154 10.26 -2.13 -13.91
C MET A 154 11.73 -2.60 -13.91
N PHE A 155 12.07 -3.58 -14.75
CA PHE A 155 13.42 -4.15 -14.82
C PHE A 155 14.27 -3.67 -16.01
N SER A 156 13.72 -2.85 -16.91
CA SER A 156 14.42 -2.33 -18.10
C SER A 156 14.77 -0.83 -18.04
N SER A 157 14.46 -0.16 -16.92
CA SER A 157 14.68 1.29 -16.74
C SER A 157 15.98 1.64 -15.99
N SER A 158 17.01 0.80 -16.11
CA SER A 158 18.38 1.07 -15.61
C SER A 158 19.23 1.80 -16.64
#